data_AF-A0A846GH80-F1
#
_entry.id   AF-A0A846GH80-F1
#
_cell.length_a   1.000
_cell.length_b   1.000
_cell.length_c   1.000
_cell.angle_alpha   90.00
_cell.angle_beta   90.00
_cell.angle_gamma   90.00
#
_symmetry.space_group_name_H-M   'P 1'
#
loop_
_entity.id
_entity.type
_entity.pdbx_description
1 polymer ?
#
loop_
_entity_poly.entity_id
_entity_poly.type
_entity_poly.pdbx_seq_one_letter_code
_entity_poly.pdbx_strand_id
1 'polypeptide(L)'
;MEKGQFDYIYRNLSKKEKEILKWYLSDKNMTQTKIANLTNYDQGNISKKLRAIAHKLNYSESSLHWEEYLVNIFGKFQPDMVDQEFLKHYSCHQVFMPDGPEKLDSPFYIERHRIKRCSVESECYEEIERPGSLVRIKAPNKMGKTSLIKKIQDKANENNYISQYLKFNLLIEDSNVTSVNDFIKGFNKNLKNRFPDVPERPDWDDNNAKISCTKDLKALLLNLQKNLVLILDEVDEIFQYPDISQDFFAMLRHWYEESNNVKIWGNLRMVIAYSTEYHGTLDIY
;
A
#
# COMPACT_ATOMS: atom_id res chain seq x y z
N MET A 1 -14.15 31.11 17.89
CA MET A 1 -13.50 31.80 19.03
C MET A 1 -12.49 32.80 18.49
N GLU A 2 -12.42 33.98 19.10
CA GLU A 2 -11.43 35.03 18.79
C GLU A 2 -10.18 34.90 19.67
N LYS A 3 -9.04 35.46 19.24
CA LYS A 3 -7.76 35.36 19.96
C LYS A 3 -7.84 35.90 21.39
N GLY A 4 -8.52 37.03 21.60
CA GLY A 4 -8.69 37.61 22.95
C GLY A 4 -9.46 36.70 23.92
N GLN A 5 -10.46 35.96 23.42
CA GLN A 5 -11.19 34.98 24.22
C GLN A 5 -10.32 33.77 24.56
N PHE A 6 -9.56 33.27 23.58
CA PHE A 6 -8.61 32.17 23.80
C PHE A 6 -7.57 32.55 24.87
N ASP A 7 -6.93 33.70 24.74
CA ASP A 7 -5.89 34.16 25.67
C ASP A 7 -6.43 34.30 27.10
N TYR A 8 -7.66 34.79 27.25
CA TYR A 8 -8.33 34.90 28.55
C TYR A 8 -8.57 33.52 29.18
N ILE A 9 -9.14 32.58 28.42
CA ILE A 9 -9.43 31.23 28.91
C ILE A 9 -8.12 30.51 29.25
N TYR A 10 -7.12 30.60 28.38
CA TYR A 10 -5.82 29.97 28.58
C TYR A 10 -5.10 30.51 29.82
N ARG A 11 -5.12 31.83 30.07
CA ARG A 11 -4.54 32.43 31.28
C ARG A 11 -5.19 31.90 32.55
N ASN A 12 -6.49 31.68 32.53
CA ASN A 12 -7.27 31.18 33.67
C ASN A 12 -7.23 29.66 33.87
N LEU A 13 -6.57 28.90 32.99
CA LEU A 13 -6.31 27.48 33.24
C LEU A 13 -5.37 27.32 34.44
N SER A 14 -5.64 26.31 35.26
CA SER A 14 -4.79 25.95 36.39
C SER A 14 -3.39 25.54 35.92
N LYS A 15 -2.40 25.69 36.80
CA LYS A 15 -1.00 25.30 36.50
C LYS A 15 -0.90 23.85 35.99
N LYS A 16 -1.69 22.95 36.59
CA LYS A 16 -1.76 21.54 36.24
C LYS A 16 -2.37 21.30 34.85
N GLU A 17 -3.43 22.03 34.50
CA GLU A 17 -4.05 21.93 33.16
C GLU A 17 -3.07 22.39 32.06
N LYS A 18 -2.31 23.45 32.33
CA LYS A 18 -1.26 23.94 31.42
C LYS A 18 -0.13 22.93 31.24
N GLU A 19 0.31 22.28 32.32
CA GLU A 19 1.32 21.21 32.25
C GLU A 19 0.84 20.02 31.41
N ILE A 20 -0.39 19.54 31.65
CA ILE A 20 -0.98 18.43 30.88
C ILE A 20 -1.09 18.80 29.40
N LEU A 21 -1.56 20.01 29.07
CA LEU A 21 -1.63 20.50 27.70
C LEU A 21 -0.26 20.54 27.03
N LYS A 22 0.76 21.03 27.74
CA LYS A 22 2.12 21.11 27.22
C LYS A 22 2.66 19.73 26.84
N TRP A 23 2.48 18.73 27.71
CA TRP A 23 2.89 17.35 27.42
C TRP A 23 2.09 16.73 26.28
N TYR A 24 0.78 16.99 26.23
CA TYR A 24 -0.09 16.45 25.19
C TYR A 24 0.22 17.01 23.81
N LEU A 25 0.46 18.32 23.70
CA LEU A 25 0.68 18.99 22.41
C LEU A 25 2.12 18.88 21.90
N SER A 26 3.08 18.50 22.75
CA SER A 26 4.51 18.49 22.41
C SER A 26 5.00 17.30 21.59
N ASP A 27 4.24 16.20 21.53
CA ASP A 27 4.64 15.00 20.78
C ASP A 27 3.41 14.15 20.45
N LYS A 28 3.22 13.85 19.16
CA LYS A 28 2.15 12.97 18.65
C LYS A 28 2.17 11.57 19.27
N ASN A 29 3.34 11.07 19.67
CA ASN A 29 3.52 9.76 20.29
C ASN A 29 3.28 9.76 21.81
N MET A 30 3.00 10.93 22.39
CA MET A 30 2.72 11.10 23.81
C MET A 30 1.27 10.72 24.13
N THR A 31 1.02 9.42 24.27
CA THR A 31 -0.31 8.91 24.61
C THR A 31 -0.71 9.31 26.03
N GLN A 32 -2.03 9.37 26.28
CA GLN A 32 -2.59 9.70 27.61
C GLN A 32 -2.01 8.80 28.72
N THR A 33 -1.66 7.55 28.40
CA THR A 33 -1.00 6.58 29.29
C THR A 33 0.44 6.97 29.63
N LYS A 34 1.21 7.51 28.67
CA LYS A 34 2.58 7.99 28.94
C LYS A 34 2.57 9.24 29.81
N ILE A 35 1.62 10.16 29.56
CA ILE A 35 1.45 11.37 30.37
C ILE A 35 1.02 10.99 31.81
N ALA A 36 0.16 9.98 31.98
CA ALA A 36 -0.25 9.46 33.29
C ALA A 36 0.95 9.00 34.12
N ASN A 37 1.85 8.22 33.50
CA ASN A 37 3.06 7.71 34.12
C ASN A 37 4.07 8.82 34.48
N LEU A 38 4.17 9.88 33.67
CA LEU A 38 5.08 11.01 33.92
C LEU A 38 4.55 12.00 34.97
N THR A 39 3.24 12.01 35.22
CA THR A 39 2.58 13.02 36.07
C THR A 39 2.01 12.46 37.38
N ASN A 40 2.22 11.16 37.68
CA ASN A 40 1.68 10.47 38.85
C ASN A 40 0.13 10.51 38.93
N TYR A 41 -0.54 10.52 37.76
CA TYR A 41 -2.00 10.54 37.63
C TYR A 41 -2.55 9.21 37.09
N ASP A 42 -3.81 8.91 37.37
CA ASP A 42 -4.57 7.84 36.70
C ASP A 42 -4.96 8.25 35.26
N GLN A 43 -4.89 7.32 34.30
CA GLN A 43 -5.16 7.56 32.87
C GLN A 43 -6.56 8.15 32.62
N GLY A 44 -7.59 7.66 33.33
CA GLY A 44 -8.96 8.15 33.19
C GLY A 44 -9.12 9.61 33.63
N ASN A 45 -8.19 10.11 34.45
CA ASN A 45 -8.18 11.48 34.94
C ASN A 45 -7.65 12.46 33.87
N ILE A 46 -6.70 12.04 33.04
CA ILE A 46 -6.10 12.89 31.99
C ILE A 46 -7.08 13.14 30.85
N SER A 47 -7.74 12.10 30.34
CA SER A 47 -8.74 12.22 29.27
C SER A 47 -9.89 13.15 29.68
N LYS A 48 -10.42 12.97 30.90
CA LYS A 48 -11.46 13.83 31.47
C LYS A 48 -11.01 15.29 31.59
N LYS A 49 -9.77 15.52 32.01
CA LYS A 49 -9.20 16.87 32.12
C LYS A 49 -9.03 17.53 30.76
N LEU A 50 -8.46 16.85 29.78
CA LEU A 50 -8.30 17.41 28.43
C LEU A 50 -9.65 17.72 27.79
N ARG A 51 -10.65 16.83 27.93
CA ARG A 51 -12.01 17.10 27.46
C ARG A 51 -12.66 18.29 28.19
N ALA A 52 -12.46 18.41 29.50
CA ALA A 52 -12.94 19.58 30.25
C ALA A 52 -12.27 20.88 29.79
N ILE A 53 -10.98 20.85 29.46
CA ILE A 53 -10.26 21.99 28.87
C ILE A 53 -10.85 22.35 27.49
N ALA A 54 -11.13 21.35 26.65
CA ALA A 54 -11.77 21.59 25.36
C ALA A 54 -13.12 22.30 25.55
N HIS A 55 -13.98 21.83 26.46
CA HIS A 55 -15.25 22.51 26.75
C HIS A 55 -15.07 23.94 27.28
N LYS A 56 -14.07 24.19 28.15
CA LYS A 56 -13.72 25.55 28.58
C LYS A 56 -13.33 26.45 27.42
N LEU A 57 -12.73 25.89 26.36
CA LEU A 57 -12.34 26.59 25.14
C LEU A 57 -13.49 26.73 24.12
N ASN A 58 -14.74 26.50 24.53
CA ASN A 58 -15.95 26.51 23.68
C ASN A 58 -15.99 25.36 22.64
N TYR A 59 -15.48 24.19 23.00
CA TYR A 59 -15.72 22.97 22.24
C TYR A 59 -17.19 22.52 22.32
N SER A 60 -17.76 22.18 21.17
CA SER A 60 -19.07 21.56 21.01
C SER A 60 -18.92 20.22 20.30
N GLU A 61 -19.64 19.20 20.79
CA GLU A 61 -19.60 17.82 20.27
C GLU A 61 -20.09 17.68 18.82
N SER A 62 -20.75 18.71 18.28
CA SER A 62 -21.25 18.74 16.89
C SER A 62 -20.21 19.09 15.82
N SER A 63 -18.94 19.35 16.19
CA SER A 63 -17.94 19.92 15.27
C SER A 63 -16.79 18.99 14.89
N LEU A 64 -15.99 18.55 15.87
CA LEU A 64 -14.78 17.72 15.70
C LEU A 64 -14.64 16.77 16.89
N HIS A 65 -13.74 15.78 16.86
CA HIS A 65 -13.34 15.10 18.10
C HIS A 65 -12.57 16.09 19.00
N TRP A 66 -12.73 16.02 20.33
CA TRP A 66 -12.16 17.04 21.24
C TRP A 66 -10.61 17.13 21.16
N GLU A 67 -9.96 16.01 20.81
CA GLU A 67 -8.51 15.90 20.62
C GLU A 67 -8.04 16.75 19.42
N GLU A 68 -8.70 16.56 18.29
CA GLU A 68 -8.49 17.34 17.06
C GLU A 68 -8.77 18.83 17.28
N TYR A 69 -9.85 19.13 18.00
CA TYR A 69 -10.20 20.50 18.34
C TYR A 69 -9.08 21.22 19.12
N LEU A 70 -8.50 20.56 20.14
CA LEU A 70 -7.41 21.13 20.91
C LEU A 70 -6.18 21.37 20.04
N VAL A 71 -5.77 20.40 19.22
CA VAL A 71 -4.60 20.58 18.33
C VAL A 71 -4.82 21.74 17.36
N ASN A 72 -6.00 21.84 16.74
CA ASN A 72 -6.30 22.89 15.77
C ASN A 72 -6.42 24.28 16.42
N ILE A 73 -7.02 24.39 17.60
CA ILE A 73 -7.13 25.66 18.34
C ILE A 73 -5.76 26.14 18.80
N PHE A 74 -4.94 25.27 19.38
CA PHE A 74 -3.60 25.65 19.84
C PHE A 74 -2.67 25.90 18.65
N GLY A 75 -2.77 25.15 17.54
CA GLY A 75 -2.05 25.46 16.31
C GLY A 75 -2.37 26.85 15.75
N LYS A 76 -3.63 27.27 15.88
CA LYS A 76 -4.10 28.58 15.39
C LYS A 76 -3.64 29.75 16.27
N PHE A 77 -3.71 29.62 17.59
CA PHE A 77 -3.48 30.73 18.51
C PHE A 77 -2.15 30.70 19.25
N GLN A 78 -1.53 29.53 19.37
CA GLN A 78 -0.25 29.32 20.06
C GLN A 78 0.58 28.19 19.41
N PRO A 79 1.03 28.37 18.15
CA PRO A 79 1.68 27.33 17.36
C PRO A 79 2.96 26.77 18.01
N ASP A 80 3.69 27.57 18.79
CA ASP A 80 4.93 27.16 19.48
C ASP A 80 4.73 26.05 20.52
N MET A 81 3.48 25.81 20.95
CA MET A 81 3.13 24.75 21.88
C MET A 81 2.84 23.41 21.22
N VAL A 82 2.64 23.40 19.90
CA VAL A 82 2.15 22.22 19.19
C VAL A 82 3.23 21.72 18.26
N ASP A 83 3.55 20.44 18.40
CA ASP A 83 4.46 19.77 17.49
C ASP A 83 3.95 19.84 16.04
N GLN A 84 4.86 20.10 15.10
CA GLN A 84 4.49 20.31 13.69
C GLN A 84 3.99 19.01 13.03
N GLU A 85 4.50 17.84 13.42
CA GLU A 85 3.95 16.56 12.93
C GLU A 85 2.56 16.31 13.52
N PHE A 86 2.33 16.73 14.76
CA PHE A 86 1.03 16.61 15.41
C PHE A 86 -0.02 17.53 14.76
N LEU A 87 0.37 18.75 14.38
CA LEU A 87 -0.46 19.65 13.58
C LEU A 87 -0.79 19.08 12.19
N LYS A 88 0.23 18.52 11.50
CA LYS A 88 0.02 17.87 10.20
C LYS A 88 -0.97 16.71 10.29
N HIS A 89 -0.98 15.98 11.40
CA HIS A 89 -1.91 14.85 11.60
C HIS A 89 -3.39 15.27 11.56
N TYR A 90 -3.72 16.43 12.13
CA TYR A 90 -5.09 16.96 12.23
C TYR A 90 -5.40 18.08 11.22
N SER A 91 -4.49 18.34 10.28
CA SER A 91 -4.72 19.31 9.21
C SER A 91 -5.88 18.82 8.33
N CYS A 92 -6.79 19.74 7.96
CA CYS A 92 -7.80 19.45 6.94
C CYS A 92 -7.11 19.10 5.62
N HIS A 93 -7.14 17.82 5.27
CA HIS A 93 -6.70 17.37 3.96
C HIS A 93 -7.79 17.72 2.95
N GLN A 94 -7.39 18.30 1.81
CA GLN A 94 -8.31 18.60 0.72
C GLN A 94 -8.93 17.28 0.25
N VAL A 95 -10.26 17.15 0.37
CA VAL A 95 -10.97 15.93 -0.02
C VAL A 95 -11.03 15.88 -1.54
N PHE A 96 -10.49 14.81 -2.12
CA PHE A 96 -10.58 14.54 -3.56
C PHE A 96 -11.64 13.48 -3.82
N MET A 97 -12.26 13.51 -5.01
CA MET A 97 -13.14 12.42 -5.44
C MET A 97 -12.32 11.14 -5.64
N PRO A 98 -12.80 9.98 -5.16
CA PRO A 98 -12.12 8.70 -5.32
C PRO A 98 -12.26 8.18 -6.76
N ASP A 99 -11.55 8.82 -7.69
CA ASP A 99 -11.62 8.52 -9.12
C ASP A 99 -10.49 7.59 -9.60
N GLY A 100 -9.57 7.21 -8.72
CA GLY A 100 -8.43 6.39 -9.09
C GLY A 100 -7.65 5.79 -7.91
N PRO A 101 -6.54 5.10 -8.20
CA PRO A 101 -5.71 4.52 -7.16
C PRO A 101 -5.08 5.60 -6.28
N GLU A 102 -5.11 5.36 -4.98
CA GLU A 102 -4.64 6.32 -3.98
C GLU A 102 -3.11 6.46 -4.00
N LYS A 103 -2.59 7.61 -3.54
CA LYS A 103 -1.14 7.79 -3.34
C LYS A 103 -0.65 7.04 -2.10
N LEU A 104 0.64 6.69 -2.07
CA LEU A 104 1.24 5.91 -0.97
C LEU A 104 1.16 6.65 0.38
N ASP A 105 1.44 7.95 0.36
CA ASP A 105 1.45 8.85 1.51
C ASP A 105 0.08 9.49 1.80
N SER A 106 -0.97 9.06 1.08
CA SER A 106 -2.28 9.68 1.22
C SER A 106 -2.91 9.40 2.58
N PRO A 107 -3.45 10.45 3.24
CA PRO A 107 -4.21 10.30 4.49
C PRO A 107 -5.57 9.60 4.26
N PHE A 108 -6.04 9.53 3.01
CA PHE A 108 -7.34 8.96 2.64
C PHE A 108 -7.28 7.45 2.39
N TYR A 109 -6.08 6.86 2.33
CA TYR A 109 -5.95 5.41 2.28
C TYR A 109 -6.31 4.82 3.64
N ILE A 110 -7.50 4.26 3.74
CA ILE A 110 -7.90 3.50 4.92
C ILE A 110 -7.32 2.10 4.77
N GLU A 111 -6.22 1.85 5.47
CA GLU A 111 -5.68 0.49 5.58
C GLU A 111 -6.75 -0.46 6.12
N ARG A 112 -6.92 -1.62 5.48
CA ARG A 112 -8.05 -2.51 5.76
C ARG A 112 -7.96 -3.15 7.15
N HIS A 113 -6.78 -3.15 7.78
CA HIS A 113 -6.60 -3.58 9.18
C HIS A 113 -7.35 -2.73 10.21
N ARG A 114 -7.75 -1.50 9.86
CA ARG A 114 -8.63 -0.66 10.72
C ARG A 114 -10.07 -1.19 10.77
N ILE A 115 -10.43 -2.08 9.84
CA ILE A 115 -11.60 -2.94 9.94
C ILE A 115 -11.16 -4.15 10.75
N LYS A 116 -11.79 -4.38 11.91
CA LYS A 116 -11.45 -5.40 12.94
C LYS A 116 -11.38 -6.87 12.44
N ARG A 117 -11.52 -7.12 11.13
CA ARG A 117 -11.58 -8.42 10.44
C ARG A 117 -10.73 -8.51 9.15
N CYS A 118 -9.86 -7.54 8.82
CA CYS A 118 -9.17 -7.53 7.51
C CYS A 118 -7.65 -7.32 7.65
N SER A 119 -6.87 -8.40 7.60
CA SER A 119 -5.39 -8.41 7.68
C SER A 119 -4.69 -8.41 6.30
N VAL A 120 -5.41 -8.06 5.23
CA VAL A 120 -4.98 -8.34 3.85
C VAL A 120 -3.63 -7.69 3.49
N GLU A 121 -3.39 -6.45 3.90
CA GLU A 121 -2.09 -5.78 3.66
C GLU A 121 -0.95 -6.53 4.33
N SER A 122 -1.09 -6.84 5.62
CA SER A 122 -0.09 -7.57 6.40
C SER A 122 0.15 -8.98 5.83
N GLU A 123 -0.92 -9.69 5.46
CA GLU A 123 -0.81 -11.01 4.80
C GLU A 123 -0.02 -10.90 3.49
N CYS A 124 -0.30 -9.90 2.68
CA CYS A 124 0.42 -9.67 1.44
C CYS A 124 1.91 -9.35 1.69
N TYR A 125 2.21 -8.54 2.71
CA TYR A 125 3.59 -8.20 3.09
C TYR A 125 4.37 -9.43 3.58
N GLU A 126 3.77 -10.22 4.45
CA GLU A 126 4.36 -11.47 4.93
C GLU A 126 4.55 -12.48 3.79
N GLU A 127 3.60 -12.55 2.86
CA GLU A 127 3.66 -13.50 1.75
C GLU A 127 4.77 -13.13 0.76
N ILE A 128 4.98 -11.85 0.42
CA ILE A 128 6.09 -11.47 -0.48
C ILE A 128 7.48 -11.69 0.13
N GLU A 129 7.59 -11.90 1.44
CA GLU A 129 8.85 -12.29 2.08
C GLU A 129 9.18 -13.76 1.87
N ARG A 130 8.17 -14.62 1.68
CA ARG A 130 8.35 -16.07 1.46
C ARG A 130 8.99 -16.36 0.10
N PRO A 131 10.05 -17.19 0.02
CA PRO A 131 10.64 -17.63 -1.24
C PRO A 131 9.60 -18.18 -2.22
N GLY A 132 9.67 -17.74 -3.48
CA GLY A 132 8.80 -18.27 -4.54
C GLY A 132 7.32 -17.91 -4.47
N SER A 133 6.94 -16.96 -3.60
CA SER A 133 5.53 -16.76 -3.28
C SER A 133 4.66 -16.24 -4.42
N LEU A 134 3.36 -16.52 -4.31
CA LEU A 134 2.31 -16.11 -5.23
C LEU A 134 1.16 -15.46 -4.47
N VAL A 135 1.00 -14.15 -4.64
CA VAL A 135 -0.12 -13.36 -4.09
C VAL A 135 -1.15 -13.14 -5.18
N ARG A 136 -2.42 -13.49 -4.91
CA ARG A 136 -3.55 -13.26 -5.82
C ARG A 136 -4.50 -12.23 -5.24
N ILE A 137 -4.69 -11.11 -5.93
CA ILE A 137 -5.58 -10.03 -5.54
C ILE A 137 -6.83 -10.08 -6.43
N LYS A 138 -7.91 -10.61 -5.87
CA LYS A 138 -9.19 -10.79 -6.57
C LYS A 138 -10.25 -9.86 -5.98
N ALA A 139 -10.76 -8.92 -6.77
CA ALA A 139 -11.88 -8.04 -6.37
C ALA A 139 -12.54 -7.36 -7.59
N PRO A 140 -13.79 -6.86 -7.49
CA PRO A 140 -14.41 -6.05 -8.55
C PRO A 140 -13.60 -4.81 -8.97
N ASN A 141 -13.96 -4.15 -10.07
CA ASN A 141 -13.30 -2.90 -10.45
C ASN A 141 -13.50 -1.82 -9.39
N LYS A 142 -12.51 -0.93 -9.30
CA LYS A 142 -12.49 0.21 -8.37
C LYS A 142 -12.54 -0.15 -6.87
N MET A 143 -12.27 -1.40 -6.51
CA MET A 143 -12.19 -1.86 -5.11
C MET A 143 -10.80 -1.69 -4.47
N GLY A 144 -9.96 -0.81 -5.03
CA GLY A 144 -8.64 -0.51 -4.47
C GLY A 144 -7.56 -1.59 -4.69
N LYS A 145 -7.71 -2.48 -5.69
CA LYS A 145 -6.68 -3.48 -6.06
C LYS A 145 -5.34 -2.82 -6.36
N THR A 146 -5.34 -1.84 -7.26
CA THR A 146 -4.13 -1.10 -7.65
C THR A 146 -3.53 -0.32 -6.48
N SER A 147 -4.35 0.20 -5.55
CA SER A 147 -3.84 0.84 -4.33
C SER A 147 -3.10 -0.15 -3.43
N LEU A 148 -3.65 -1.37 -3.25
CA LEU A 148 -2.98 -2.45 -2.51
C LEU A 148 -1.69 -2.88 -3.21
N ILE A 149 -1.69 -3.01 -4.54
CA ILE A 149 -0.48 -3.30 -5.32
C ILE A 149 0.62 -2.29 -5.07
N LYS A 150 0.31 -0.99 -5.12
CA LYS A 150 1.29 0.07 -4.85
C LYS A 150 1.91 -0.09 -3.46
N LYS A 151 1.10 -0.41 -2.45
CA LYS A 151 1.58 -0.66 -1.08
C LYS A 151 2.49 -1.89 -0.99
N ILE A 152 2.15 -2.98 -1.68
CA ILE A 152 3.01 -4.17 -1.78
C ILE A 152 4.34 -3.83 -2.47
N GLN A 153 4.28 -3.02 -3.53
CA GLN A 153 5.46 -2.57 -4.27
C GLN A 153 6.39 -1.73 -3.39
N ASP A 154 5.82 -0.78 -2.64
CA ASP A 154 6.54 0.06 -1.69
C ASP A 154 7.24 -0.80 -0.62
N LYS A 155 6.52 -1.76 -0.05
CA LYS A 155 7.07 -2.72 0.92
C LYS A 155 8.20 -3.58 0.33
N ALA A 156 8.06 -4.04 -0.91
CA ALA A 156 9.12 -4.77 -1.61
C ALA A 156 10.39 -3.93 -1.77
N ASN A 157 10.23 -2.64 -2.11
CA ASN A 157 11.35 -1.71 -2.24
C ASN A 157 12.04 -1.44 -0.89
N GLU A 158 11.28 -1.28 0.20
CA GLU A 158 11.82 -1.19 1.56
C GLU A 158 12.68 -2.41 1.92
N ASN A 159 12.24 -3.60 1.49
CA ASN A 159 12.96 -4.85 1.71
C ASN A 159 14.15 -5.05 0.73
N ASN A 160 14.53 -4.02 -0.05
CA ASN A 160 15.58 -4.04 -1.07
C ASN A 160 15.35 -5.04 -2.21
N TYR A 161 14.08 -5.38 -2.49
CA TYR A 161 13.72 -6.21 -3.63
C TYR A 161 13.60 -5.36 -4.88
N ILE A 162 13.75 -5.99 -6.04
CA ILE A 162 13.49 -5.36 -7.33
C ILE A 162 12.01 -5.58 -7.65
N SER A 163 11.22 -4.53 -7.71
CA SER A 163 9.81 -4.63 -8.07
C SER A 163 9.55 -4.17 -9.50
N GLN A 164 8.82 -4.97 -10.28
CA GLN A 164 8.42 -4.63 -11.65
C GLN A 164 6.91 -4.72 -11.81
N TYR A 165 6.30 -3.60 -12.18
CA TYR A 165 4.87 -3.48 -12.40
C TYR A 165 4.55 -3.54 -13.90
N LEU A 166 3.75 -4.53 -14.29
CA LEU A 166 3.26 -4.72 -15.64
C LEU A 166 1.74 -4.64 -15.63
N LYS A 167 1.21 -3.74 -16.47
CA LYS A 167 -0.21 -3.49 -16.61
C LYS A 167 -0.71 -4.07 -17.93
N PHE A 168 -1.62 -5.02 -17.89
CA PHE A 168 -1.98 -5.84 -19.06
C PHE A 168 -2.71 -5.05 -20.16
N ASN A 169 -3.51 -4.05 -19.78
CA ASN A 169 -4.13 -3.14 -20.76
C ASN A 169 -3.11 -2.35 -21.61
N LEU A 170 -1.84 -2.22 -21.17
CA LEU A 170 -0.74 -1.62 -21.93
C LEU A 170 0.10 -2.67 -22.66
N LEU A 171 -0.02 -3.94 -22.28
CA LEU A 171 0.69 -5.05 -22.91
C LEU A 171 -0.08 -5.59 -24.11
N ILE A 172 -1.40 -5.51 -24.12
CA ILE A 172 -2.25 -6.03 -25.17
C ILE A 172 -2.31 -5.03 -26.33
N GLU A 173 -1.98 -5.53 -27.51
CA GLU A 173 -2.15 -4.85 -28.79
C GLU A 173 -2.78 -5.85 -29.76
N ASP A 174 -3.59 -5.38 -30.72
CA ASP A 174 -4.21 -6.26 -31.73
C ASP A 174 -3.17 -7.13 -32.47
N SER A 175 -1.94 -6.62 -32.60
CA SER A 175 -0.82 -7.29 -33.26
C SER A 175 -0.21 -8.43 -32.45
N ASN A 176 -0.40 -8.46 -31.13
CA ASN A 176 0.27 -9.41 -30.23
C ASN A 176 -0.66 -10.44 -29.59
N VAL A 177 -1.97 -10.30 -29.74
CA VAL A 177 -2.98 -11.28 -29.28
C VAL A 177 -3.45 -12.24 -30.38
N THR A 178 -2.71 -12.30 -31.50
CA THR A 178 -2.96 -13.21 -32.63
C THR A 178 -2.67 -14.67 -32.31
N SER A 179 -1.70 -14.93 -31.43
CA SER A 179 -1.33 -16.27 -30.99
C SER A 179 -0.71 -16.24 -29.60
N VAL A 180 -0.67 -17.41 -28.93
CA VAL A 180 0.04 -17.59 -27.66
C VAL A 180 1.51 -17.16 -27.78
N ASN A 181 2.16 -17.52 -28.89
CA ASN A 181 3.58 -17.19 -29.09
C ASN A 181 3.79 -15.69 -29.25
N ASP A 182 2.92 -14.99 -29.97
CA ASP A 182 3.03 -13.54 -30.15
C ASP A 182 2.82 -12.79 -28.84
N PHE A 183 1.85 -13.23 -28.04
CA PHE A 183 1.57 -12.63 -26.74
C PHE A 183 2.75 -12.80 -25.78
N ILE A 184 3.29 -14.02 -25.69
CA ILE A 184 4.43 -14.31 -24.80
C ILE A 184 5.70 -13.57 -25.25
N LYS A 185 5.91 -13.41 -26.57
CA LYS A 185 6.99 -12.54 -27.09
C LYS A 185 6.80 -11.10 -26.63
N GLY A 186 5.59 -10.56 -26.78
CA GLY A 186 5.23 -9.22 -26.35
C GLY A 186 5.46 -9.03 -24.84
N PHE A 187 4.99 -9.97 -24.03
CA PHE A 187 5.20 -10.00 -22.59
C PHE A 187 6.70 -10.04 -22.22
N ASN A 188 7.46 -10.97 -22.81
CA ASN A 188 8.89 -11.13 -22.52
C ASN A 188 9.69 -9.88 -22.90
N LYS A 189 9.39 -9.29 -24.06
CA LYS A 189 10.01 -8.04 -24.52
C LYS A 189 9.74 -6.90 -23.53
N ASN A 190 8.50 -6.74 -23.09
CA ASN A 190 8.13 -5.72 -22.11
C ASN A 190 8.83 -5.91 -20.76
N LEU A 191 8.97 -7.16 -20.31
CA LEU A 191 9.72 -7.48 -19.10
C LEU A 191 11.21 -7.16 -19.25
N LYS A 192 11.85 -7.61 -20.34
CA LYS A 192 13.29 -7.37 -20.59
C LYS A 192 13.62 -5.90 -20.76
N ASN A 193 12.73 -5.10 -21.34
CA ASN A 193 12.91 -3.65 -21.45
C ASN A 193 13.03 -2.95 -20.09
N ARG A 194 12.61 -3.59 -18.98
CA ARG A 194 12.82 -3.08 -17.61
C ARG A 194 14.24 -3.34 -17.08
N PHE A 195 15.03 -4.13 -17.80
CA PHE A 195 16.35 -4.61 -17.41
C PHE A 195 17.36 -4.48 -18.58
N PRO A 196 17.64 -3.25 -19.06
CA PRO A 196 18.48 -3.04 -20.24
C PRO A 196 19.93 -3.52 -20.05
N ASP A 197 20.41 -3.62 -18.81
CA ASP A 197 21.77 -4.05 -18.50
C ASP A 197 21.95 -5.58 -18.52
N VAL A 198 20.86 -6.34 -18.64
CA VAL A 198 20.90 -7.81 -18.68
C VAL A 198 21.13 -8.26 -20.12
N PRO A 199 22.20 -9.02 -20.41
CA PRO A 199 22.51 -9.43 -21.77
C PRO A 199 21.38 -10.22 -22.44
N GLU A 200 21.14 -9.93 -23.71
CA GLU A 200 20.20 -10.73 -24.50
C GLU A 200 20.72 -12.15 -24.74
N ARG A 201 19.77 -13.07 -24.87
CA ARG A 201 20.03 -14.45 -25.21
C ARG A 201 19.71 -14.69 -26.69
N PRO A 202 20.62 -15.29 -27.47
CA PRO A 202 20.39 -15.55 -28.88
C PRO A 202 19.52 -16.80 -29.13
N ASP A 203 19.23 -17.60 -28.10
CA ASP A 203 18.54 -18.90 -28.23
C ASP A 203 17.00 -18.82 -28.11
N TRP A 204 16.41 -17.65 -28.44
CA TRP A 204 14.96 -17.49 -28.46
C TRP A 204 14.35 -18.31 -29.61
N ASP A 205 13.47 -19.25 -29.26
CA ASP A 205 12.67 -20.02 -30.22
C ASP A 205 11.26 -19.42 -30.32
N ASP A 206 10.95 -18.89 -31.51
CA ASP A 206 9.67 -18.26 -31.84
C ASP A 206 8.49 -19.22 -31.87
N ASN A 207 8.73 -20.52 -32.04
CA ASN A 207 7.69 -21.56 -32.03
C ASN A 207 7.41 -22.07 -30.61
N ASN A 208 8.34 -21.86 -29.67
CA ASN A 208 8.28 -22.33 -28.29
C ASN A 208 8.43 -21.17 -27.29
N ALA A 209 7.66 -20.09 -27.48
CA ALA A 209 7.82 -18.84 -26.73
C ALA A 209 7.69 -19.03 -25.21
N LYS A 210 6.84 -19.94 -24.72
CA LYS A 210 6.73 -20.30 -23.28
C LYS A 210 8.07 -20.74 -22.70
N ILE A 211 8.76 -21.64 -23.40
CA ILE A 211 10.05 -22.19 -22.97
C ILE A 211 11.12 -21.11 -23.05
N SER A 212 11.14 -20.34 -24.14
CA SER A 212 12.09 -19.24 -24.33
C SER A 212 11.92 -18.15 -23.26
N CYS A 213 10.69 -17.75 -22.94
CA CYS A 213 10.40 -16.78 -21.87
C CYS A 213 10.82 -17.31 -20.49
N THR A 214 10.55 -18.58 -20.20
CA THR A 214 10.98 -19.22 -18.94
C THR A 214 12.51 -19.23 -18.80
N LYS A 215 13.23 -19.52 -19.89
CA LYS A 215 14.70 -19.48 -19.93
C LYS A 215 15.24 -18.06 -19.75
N ASP A 216 14.61 -17.07 -20.38
CA ASP A 216 14.97 -15.66 -20.26
C ASP A 216 14.76 -15.16 -18.82
N LEU A 217 13.61 -15.46 -18.21
CA LEU A 217 13.33 -15.10 -16.82
C LEU A 217 14.31 -15.77 -15.85
N LYS A 218 14.63 -17.05 -16.04
CA LYS A 218 15.64 -17.73 -15.22
C LYS A 218 17.02 -17.06 -15.34
N ALA A 219 17.43 -16.69 -16.55
CA ALA A 219 18.69 -15.97 -16.76
C ALA A 219 18.66 -14.58 -16.11
N LEU A 220 17.53 -13.88 -16.21
CA LEU A 220 17.33 -12.60 -15.52
C LEU A 220 17.51 -12.76 -14.01
N LEU A 221 16.85 -13.74 -13.38
CA LEU A 221 16.98 -14.00 -11.94
C LEU A 221 18.44 -14.31 -11.53
N LEU A 222 19.18 -15.07 -12.35
CA LEU A 222 20.60 -15.35 -12.11
C LEU A 222 21.48 -14.10 -12.17
N ASN A 223 21.20 -13.20 -13.11
CA ASN A 223 21.95 -11.95 -13.28
C ASN A 223 21.66 -10.96 -12.15
N LEU A 224 20.39 -10.84 -11.74
CA LEU A 224 20.00 -9.87 -10.71
C LEU A 224 20.56 -10.21 -9.33
N GLN A 225 20.67 -11.50 -8.99
CA GLN A 225 21.05 -11.99 -7.66
C GLN A 225 20.26 -11.35 -6.50
N LYS A 226 19.04 -10.90 -6.79
CA LYS A 226 18.10 -10.26 -5.86
C LYS A 226 16.71 -10.84 -6.05
N ASN A 227 15.86 -10.65 -5.05
CA ASN A 227 14.45 -11.01 -5.17
C ASN A 227 13.76 -10.08 -6.17
N LEU A 228 13.04 -10.67 -7.13
CA LEU A 228 12.24 -9.97 -8.12
C LEU A 228 10.76 -10.13 -7.76
N VAL A 229 10.09 -9.02 -7.48
CA VAL A 229 8.64 -8.96 -7.33
C VAL A 229 8.01 -8.57 -8.66
N LEU A 230 7.49 -9.56 -9.38
CA LEU A 230 6.78 -9.39 -10.63
C LEU A 230 5.30 -9.18 -10.35
N ILE A 231 4.83 -7.95 -10.60
CA ILE A 231 3.47 -7.53 -10.35
C ILE A 231 2.74 -7.44 -11.69
N LEU A 232 1.67 -8.23 -11.82
CA LEU A 232 0.82 -8.33 -12.99
C LEU A 232 -0.57 -7.78 -12.63
N ASP A 233 -0.90 -6.59 -13.14
CA ASP A 233 -2.18 -5.91 -12.90
C ASP A 233 -3.09 -6.00 -14.13
N GLU A 234 -4.40 -6.04 -13.89
CA GLU A 234 -5.46 -6.18 -14.90
C GLU A 234 -5.28 -7.44 -15.78
N VAL A 235 -4.82 -8.57 -15.21
CA VAL A 235 -4.62 -9.79 -16.01
C VAL A 235 -5.92 -10.38 -16.56
N ASP A 236 -7.07 -9.92 -16.08
CA ASP A 236 -8.38 -10.22 -16.63
C ASP A 236 -8.56 -9.77 -18.10
N GLU A 237 -7.75 -8.82 -18.58
CA GLU A 237 -7.79 -8.36 -19.97
C GLU A 237 -7.50 -9.49 -20.99
N ILE A 238 -6.69 -10.49 -20.62
CA ILE A 238 -6.42 -11.64 -21.51
C ILE A 238 -7.49 -12.73 -21.43
N PHE A 239 -8.50 -12.62 -20.55
CA PHE A 239 -9.55 -13.64 -20.42
C PHE A 239 -10.43 -13.72 -21.67
N GLN A 240 -10.52 -12.65 -22.47
CA GLN A 240 -11.20 -12.66 -23.76
C GLN A 240 -10.47 -13.48 -24.85
N TYR A 241 -9.24 -13.95 -24.56
CA TYR A 241 -8.45 -14.82 -25.43
C TYR A 241 -8.13 -16.15 -24.70
N PRO A 242 -9.03 -17.14 -24.72
CA PRO A 242 -8.92 -18.33 -23.88
C PRO A 242 -7.62 -19.12 -24.06
N ASP A 243 -7.16 -19.30 -25.29
CA ASP A 243 -5.92 -20.03 -25.58
C ASP A 243 -4.70 -19.31 -24.98
N ILE A 244 -4.65 -17.98 -25.07
CA ILE A 244 -3.60 -17.15 -24.49
C ILE A 244 -3.65 -17.22 -22.96
N SER A 245 -4.84 -17.03 -22.39
CA SER A 245 -5.09 -17.10 -20.95
C SER A 245 -4.60 -18.43 -20.38
N GLN A 246 -5.09 -19.55 -20.93
CA GLN A 246 -4.75 -20.89 -20.46
C GLN A 246 -3.24 -21.14 -20.47
N ASP A 247 -2.58 -20.84 -21.60
CA ASP A 247 -1.16 -21.11 -21.77
C ASP A 247 -0.27 -20.16 -20.95
N PHE A 248 -0.67 -18.90 -20.81
CA PHE A 248 0.04 -17.93 -20.00
C PHE A 248 -0.03 -18.29 -18.51
N PHE A 249 -1.21 -18.63 -17.98
CA PHE A 249 -1.35 -19.05 -16.59
C PHE A 249 -0.69 -20.40 -16.31
N ALA A 250 -0.68 -21.32 -17.28
CA ALA A 250 0.10 -22.55 -17.17
C ALA A 250 1.61 -22.26 -17.02
N MET A 251 2.13 -21.27 -17.76
CA MET A 251 3.52 -20.83 -17.62
C MET A 251 3.81 -20.20 -16.25
N LEU A 252 2.93 -19.32 -15.75
CA LEU A 252 3.09 -18.74 -14.41
C LEU A 252 3.04 -19.80 -13.31
N ARG A 253 2.12 -20.77 -13.42
CA ARG A 253 2.03 -21.90 -12.50
C ARG A 253 3.34 -22.70 -12.49
N HIS A 254 3.90 -22.99 -13.66
CA HIS A 254 5.19 -23.66 -13.77
C HIS A 254 6.30 -22.91 -13.02
N TRP A 255 6.38 -21.58 -13.14
CA TRP A 255 7.37 -20.79 -12.40
C TRP A 255 7.19 -20.85 -10.88
N TYR A 256 5.93 -20.85 -10.42
CA TYR A 256 5.61 -21.03 -9.00
C TYR A 256 6.01 -22.42 -8.50
N GLU A 257 5.70 -23.47 -9.23
CA GLU A 257 6.07 -24.85 -8.87
C GLU A 257 7.59 -25.04 -8.83
N GLU A 258 8.30 -24.48 -9.81
CA GLU A 258 9.77 -24.53 -9.89
C GLU A 258 10.45 -23.85 -8.70
N SER A 259 9.79 -22.88 -8.05
CA SER A 259 10.33 -22.22 -6.86
C SER A 259 10.53 -23.16 -5.67
N ASN A 260 9.80 -24.27 -5.62
CA ASN A 260 9.95 -25.30 -4.59
C ASN A 260 11.12 -26.25 -4.89
N ASN A 261 11.49 -26.41 -6.16
CA ASN A 261 12.47 -27.42 -6.60
C ASN A 261 13.85 -26.82 -6.87
N VAL A 262 13.90 -25.56 -7.30
CA VAL A 262 15.11 -24.93 -7.81
C VAL A 262 15.32 -23.59 -7.10
N LYS A 263 16.43 -23.48 -6.37
CA LYS A 263 16.75 -22.34 -5.50
C LYS A 263 16.63 -20.97 -6.19
N ILE A 264 17.00 -20.86 -7.46
CA ILE A 264 16.94 -19.57 -8.18
C ILE A 264 15.52 -19.05 -8.38
N TRP A 265 14.55 -19.95 -8.60
CA TRP A 265 13.14 -19.58 -8.74
C TRP A 265 12.55 -19.12 -7.41
N GLY A 266 13.15 -19.52 -6.29
CA GLY A 266 12.88 -18.97 -4.97
C GLY A 266 13.19 -17.47 -4.84
N ASN A 267 13.83 -16.81 -5.82
CA ASN A 267 13.99 -15.35 -5.87
C ASN A 267 12.84 -14.63 -6.57
N LEU A 268 11.95 -15.34 -7.27
CA LEU A 268 10.75 -14.75 -7.87
C LEU A 268 9.65 -14.61 -6.81
N ARG A 269 8.93 -13.49 -6.83
CA ARG A 269 7.65 -13.27 -6.12
C ARG A 269 6.66 -12.81 -7.16
N MET A 270 5.49 -13.43 -7.23
CA MET A 270 4.45 -13.03 -8.18
C MET A 270 3.27 -12.40 -7.44
N VAL A 271 2.83 -11.24 -7.91
CA VAL A 271 1.59 -10.60 -7.46
C VAL A 271 0.68 -10.48 -8.66
N ILE A 272 -0.44 -11.19 -8.65
CA ILE A 272 -1.39 -11.24 -9.77
C ILE A 272 -2.70 -10.60 -9.33
N ALA A 273 -3.10 -9.51 -9.97
CA ALA A 273 -4.36 -8.84 -9.69
C ALA A 273 -5.31 -8.96 -10.88
N TYR A 274 -6.56 -9.34 -10.59
CA TYR A 274 -7.61 -9.47 -11.58
C TYR A 274 -8.97 -9.08 -11.03
N SER A 275 -9.82 -8.62 -11.95
CA SER A 275 -11.19 -8.23 -11.63
C SER A 275 -12.14 -9.41 -11.65
N THR A 276 -13.15 -9.38 -10.77
CA THR A 276 -14.20 -10.41 -10.71
C THR A 276 -15.43 -10.06 -11.52
N GLU A 277 -15.35 -9.05 -12.39
CA GLU A 277 -16.41 -8.78 -13.34
C GLU A 277 -16.47 -9.96 -14.31
N TYR A 278 -17.68 -10.46 -14.56
CA TYR A 278 -17.90 -11.82 -15.02
C TYR A 278 -17.35 -12.04 -16.44
N HIS A 279 -16.20 -12.72 -16.56
CA HIS A 279 -15.55 -13.08 -17.84
C HIS A 279 -15.39 -14.60 -18.03
N GLY A 280 -16.31 -15.40 -17.48
CA GLY A 280 -16.30 -16.87 -17.63
C GLY A 280 -15.54 -17.62 -16.53
N THR A 281 -15.66 -18.95 -16.54
CA THR A 281 -15.14 -19.86 -15.51
C THR A 281 -13.63 -20.06 -15.66
N LEU A 282 -12.87 -19.65 -14.64
CA LEU A 282 -11.46 -19.98 -14.46
C LEU A 282 -11.31 -21.46 -14.03
N ASP A 283 -10.81 -22.32 -14.90
CA ASP A 283 -10.40 -23.68 -14.57
C ASP A 283 -8.97 -23.68 -14.00
N ILE A 284 -8.87 -23.57 -12.67
CA ILE A 284 -7.63 -23.65 -11.92
C ILE A 284 -7.83 -24.71 -10.83
N TYR A 285 -7.53 -25.98 -11.16
CA TYR A 285 -7.26 -27.04 -10.19
C TYR A 285 -5.81 -26.94 -9.67
#